data_AF-A0A0D2HJB7-F1
#
_entry.id   AF-A0A0D2HJB7-F1
#
_cell.length_a   1.000
_cell.length_b   1.000
_cell.length_c   1.000
_cell.angle_alpha   90.00
_cell.angle_beta   90.00
_cell.angle_gamma   90.00
#
_symmetry.space_group_name_H-M   'P 1'
#
loop_
_entity.id
_entity.type
_entity.pdbx_description
1 polymer ?
#
loop_
_entity_poly.entity_id
_entity_poly.type
_entity_poly.pdbx_seq_one_letter_code
_entity_poly.pdbx_strand_id
1 'polypeptide(L)'
;MNCAATHVVTSIPDVVVAYGCSDEFSFVFHRSTALFERRRDKLVSTVVSAFTAAYVLAWDRVFRSDDGHDGDGREGGGDDDEGQGEKNEGREQEDAAPKLSLTMLPTFDGRAVCYPSWANLRDYLSWRQVDCHINNLYNTTFWALVQRGGMTHTAAEEFLKGTVASDKNEILWSRFGINYNNEPEMFRKGSVVFREYMLEGGWGKGKGGQQKQESEDAVGNREIEEQQGQDDHEDEDEDEDEAPAITRPVVSKTQVDKMRKARRKAKVVTKHVDIIRDDFWSQRPWLRSGKPGKPVDEEKTGL
;
A
#
# COMPACT_ATOMS: atom_id res chain seq x y z
N MET A 1 11.10 6.20 0.50
CA MET A 1 10.24 5.00 0.27
C MET A 1 9.13 5.24 -0.76
N ASN A 2 8.19 6.16 -0.54
CA ASN A 2 7.04 6.36 -1.44
C ASN A 2 7.43 6.67 -2.90
N CYS A 3 8.44 7.51 -3.14
CA CYS A 3 8.92 7.79 -4.51
C CYS A 3 9.39 6.52 -5.23
N ALA A 4 10.10 5.63 -4.52
CA ALA A 4 10.57 4.36 -5.07
C ALA A 4 9.40 3.41 -5.37
N ALA A 5 8.41 3.31 -4.47
CA ALA A 5 7.21 2.52 -4.70
C ALA A 5 6.41 3.03 -5.91
N THR A 6 6.22 4.34 -6.01
CA THR A 6 5.56 4.98 -7.15
C THR A 6 6.29 4.68 -8.46
N HIS A 7 7.63 4.70 -8.46
CA HIS A 7 8.41 4.28 -9.61
C HIS A 7 8.14 2.81 -9.98
N VAL A 8 8.21 1.88 -9.01
CA VAL A 8 7.94 0.45 -9.26
C VAL A 8 6.54 0.22 -9.84
N VAL A 9 5.51 0.82 -9.23
CA VAL A 9 4.12 0.69 -9.72
C VAL A 9 3.98 1.29 -11.11
N THR A 10 4.68 2.39 -11.41
CA THR A 10 4.69 3.02 -12.75
C THR A 10 5.36 2.13 -13.80
N SER A 11 6.54 1.59 -13.47
CA SER A 11 7.39 0.82 -14.36
C SER A 11 6.91 -0.62 -14.60
N ILE A 12 6.13 -1.18 -13.67
CA ILE A 12 5.61 -2.56 -13.74
C ILE A 12 4.06 -2.53 -13.77
N PRO A 13 3.42 -2.48 -14.96
CA PRO A 13 1.98 -2.34 -15.07
C PRO A 13 1.15 -3.48 -14.49
N ASP A 14 1.76 -4.64 -14.23
CA ASP A 14 1.09 -5.81 -13.65
C ASP A 14 0.88 -5.69 -12.12
N VAL A 15 1.55 -4.73 -11.48
CA VAL A 15 1.31 -4.35 -10.09
C VAL A 15 0.04 -3.51 -10.02
N VAL A 16 -0.97 -3.97 -9.27
CA VAL A 16 -2.28 -3.33 -9.17
C VAL A 16 -2.38 -2.37 -7.97
N VAL A 17 -1.76 -2.73 -6.86
CA VAL A 17 -1.68 -1.91 -5.65
C VAL A 17 -0.38 -2.23 -4.92
N ALA A 18 0.20 -1.23 -4.27
CA ALA A 18 1.27 -1.39 -3.32
C ALA A 18 0.90 -0.70 -2.01
N TYR A 19 1.36 -1.26 -0.89
CA TYR A 19 1.18 -0.68 0.44
C TYR A 19 2.52 -0.63 1.15
N GLY A 20 2.84 0.46 1.83
CA GLY A 20 4.07 0.58 2.61
C GLY A 20 3.90 1.41 3.88
N CYS A 21 4.67 1.05 4.89
CA CYS A 21 4.79 1.73 6.17
C CYS A 21 6.19 1.42 6.73
N SER A 22 6.78 2.36 7.48
CA SER A 22 8.17 2.26 7.94
C SER A 22 9.14 2.04 6.75
N ASP A 23 9.96 1.00 6.84
CA ASP A 23 10.97 0.52 5.92
C ASP A 23 10.49 -0.62 5.01
N GLU A 24 9.18 -0.94 5.03
CA GLU A 24 8.59 -2.02 4.25
C GLU A 24 7.66 -1.53 3.12
N PHE A 25 7.64 -2.28 2.01
CA PHE A 25 6.64 -2.13 0.95
C PHE A 25 6.19 -3.50 0.39
N SER A 26 4.89 -3.66 0.23
CA SER A 26 4.23 -4.82 -0.38
C SER A 26 3.73 -4.46 -1.78
N PHE A 27 4.05 -5.26 -2.79
CA PHE A 27 3.61 -5.05 -4.17
C PHE A 27 2.71 -6.20 -4.63
N VAL A 28 1.47 -5.88 -5.00
CA VAL A 28 0.47 -6.88 -5.39
C VAL A 28 0.40 -6.99 -6.90
N PHE A 29 0.77 -8.16 -7.43
CA PHE A 29 0.53 -8.52 -8.83
C PHE A 29 -0.89 -9.06 -9.00
N HIS A 30 -1.56 -8.68 -10.09
CA HIS A 30 -2.86 -9.27 -10.39
C HIS A 30 -2.76 -10.78 -10.60
N ARG A 31 -3.76 -11.56 -10.15
CA ARG A 31 -3.77 -13.04 -10.27
C ARG A 31 -3.56 -13.56 -11.69
N SER A 32 -3.95 -12.77 -12.69
CA SER A 32 -3.79 -13.09 -14.11
C SER A 32 -2.43 -12.70 -14.70
N THR A 33 -1.46 -12.21 -13.91
CA THR A 33 -0.15 -11.84 -14.44
C THR A 33 0.53 -13.03 -15.09
N ALA A 34 1.13 -12.78 -16.26
CA ALA A 34 2.00 -13.71 -16.97
C ALA A 34 3.45 -13.20 -17.01
N LEU A 35 3.74 -12.12 -16.26
CA LEU A 35 5.06 -11.49 -16.23
C LEU A 35 6.12 -12.52 -15.81
N PHE A 36 7.16 -12.67 -16.64
CA PHE A 36 8.25 -13.63 -16.46
C PHE A 36 7.79 -15.08 -16.23
N GLU A 37 6.64 -15.47 -16.79
CA GLU A 37 6.04 -16.80 -16.58
C GLU A 37 5.80 -17.09 -15.08
N ARG A 38 5.58 -16.03 -14.30
CA ARG A 38 5.37 -16.09 -12.85
C ARG A 38 6.55 -16.69 -12.07
N ARG A 39 7.74 -16.74 -12.67
CA ARG A 39 8.97 -17.18 -11.99
C ARG A 39 9.26 -16.29 -10.79
N ARG A 40 9.14 -16.87 -9.59
CA ARG A 40 9.29 -16.21 -8.30
C ARG A 40 10.53 -15.30 -8.27
N ASP A 41 11.68 -15.87 -8.59
CA ASP A 41 12.96 -15.18 -8.43
C ASP A 41 13.10 -13.99 -9.39
N LYS A 42 12.48 -14.06 -10.58
CA LYS A 42 12.41 -12.92 -11.52
C LYS A 42 11.49 -11.82 -11.03
N LEU A 43 10.33 -12.17 -10.47
CA LEU A 43 9.42 -11.18 -9.89
C LEU A 43 10.08 -10.45 -8.72
N VAL A 44 10.64 -11.19 -7.77
CA VAL A 44 11.31 -10.63 -6.58
C VAL A 44 12.50 -9.76 -6.97
N SER A 45 13.45 -10.30 -7.74
CA SER A 45 14.66 -9.54 -8.12
C SER A 45 14.35 -8.29 -8.95
N THR A 46 13.33 -8.32 -9.80
CA THR A 46 12.92 -7.15 -10.59
C THR A 46 12.32 -6.06 -9.70
N VAL A 47 11.45 -6.42 -8.75
CA VAL A 47 10.87 -5.45 -7.82
C VAL A 47 11.94 -4.86 -6.91
N VAL A 48 12.77 -5.70 -6.29
CA VAL A 48 13.82 -5.26 -5.35
C VAL A 48 14.85 -4.37 -6.04
N SER A 49 15.34 -4.75 -7.24
CA SER A 49 16.32 -3.94 -7.97
C SER A 49 15.74 -2.60 -8.43
N ALA A 50 14.51 -2.60 -8.98
CA ALA A 50 13.84 -1.37 -9.38
C ALA A 50 13.56 -0.44 -8.19
N PHE A 51 13.14 -1.01 -7.06
CA PHE A 51 12.89 -0.25 -5.83
C PHE A 51 14.18 0.35 -5.27
N THR A 52 15.25 -0.43 -5.17
CA THR A 52 16.56 0.00 -4.68
C THR A 52 17.12 1.13 -5.54
N ALA A 53 17.14 0.95 -6.87
CA ALA A 53 17.62 1.98 -7.80
C ALA A 53 16.78 3.26 -7.71
N ALA A 54 15.45 3.14 -7.64
CA ALA A 54 14.56 4.29 -7.50
C ALA A 54 14.72 5.00 -6.14
N TYR A 55 15.02 4.27 -5.07
CA TYR A 55 15.29 4.83 -3.76
C TYR A 55 16.58 5.67 -3.79
N VAL A 56 17.66 5.12 -4.34
CA VAL A 56 18.95 5.83 -4.50
C VAL A 56 18.77 7.08 -5.37
N LEU A 57 18.05 6.97 -6.48
CA LEU A 57 17.78 8.11 -7.37
C LEU A 57 16.94 9.21 -6.70
N ALA A 58 15.99 8.82 -5.85
CA ALA A 58 15.14 9.76 -5.14
C ALA A 58 15.80 10.38 -3.90
N TRP A 59 16.92 9.82 -3.42
CA TRP A 59 17.58 10.24 -2.19
C TRP A 59 17.88 11.74 -2.18
N ASP A 60 18.63 12.17 -3.18
CA ASP A 60 19.03 13.57 -3.32
C ASP A 60 17.82 14.48 -3.41
N ARG A 61 16.77 14.10 -4.14
CA ARG A 61 15.55 14.91 -4.24
C ARG A 61 14.82 15.05 -2.90
N VAL A 62 14.85 14.03 -2.06
CA VAL A 62 14.09 14.00 -0.79
C VAL A 62 14.88 14.63 0.34
N PHE A 63 16.19 14.43 0.38
CA PHE A 63 17.05 14.91 1.45
C PHE A 63 17.80 16.21 1.12
N ARG A 64 17.77 16.66 -0.13
CA ARG A 64 18.21 18.00 -0.55
C ARG A 64 16.97 18.87 -0.70
N SER A 65 16.48 19.42 0.41
CA SER A 65 15.64 20.61 0.35
C SER A 65 16.37 21.70 1.09
N ASP A 66 16.70 22.75 0.34
CA ASP A 66 17.13 24.05 0.79
C ASP A 66 16.10 24.65 1.75
N ASP A 67 16.61 25.49 2.64
CA ASP A 67 15.89 26.37 3.54
C ASP A 67 14.79 27.19 2.82
N GLY A 68 13.58 27.24 3.40
CA GLY A 68 12.68 28.39 3.23
C GLY A 68 11.41 28.22 2.38
N HIS A 69 10.47 27.38 2.81
CA HIS A 69 9.06 27.65 2.50
C HIS A 69 8.12 27.32 3.66
N ASP A 70 8.30 28.03 4.77
CA ASP A 70 7.22 28.40 5.66
C ASP A 70 7.00 29.90 5.51
N GLY A 71 5.82 30.31 5.03
CA GLY A 71 5.52 31.71 4.74
C GLY A 71 4.06 31.96 4.42
N ASP A 72 3.14 31.43 5.23
CA ASP A 72 1.79 32.00 5.34
C ASP A 72 1.66 32.73 6.68
N GLY A 73 1.46 34.05 6.56
CA GLY A 73 0.72 34.84 7.54
C GLY A 73 1.44 35.22 8.84
N ARG A 74 2.22 36.31 8.82
CA ARG A 74 2.09 37.37 9.84
C ARG A 74 2.65 38.70 9.34
N GLU A 75 1.73 39.64 9.19
CA GLU A 75 1.95 41.04 8.91
C GLU A 75 2.64 41.76 10.08
N GLY A 76 3.56 42.67 9.74
CA GLY A 76 3.57 44.04 10.27
C GLY A 76 4.33 44.32 11.57
N GLY A 77 5.43 45.07 11.46
CA GLY A 77 5.86 45.98 12.53
C GLY A 77 7.35 46.36 12.54
N GLY A 78 7.66 47.56 12.04
CA GLY A 78 8.46 48.57 12.76
C GLY A 78 9.99 48.57 12.71
N ASP A 79 10.52 49.62 12.06
CA ASP A 79 11.58 50.54 12.48
C ASP A 79 13.07 50.12 12.54
N ASP A 80 13.83 50.70 11.59
CA ASP A 80 15.10 51.44 11.69
C ASP A 80 16.08 51.15 12.86
N ASP A 81 17.28 50.66 12.54
CA ASP A 81 18.54 51.14 13.15
C ASP A 81 19.77 50.76 12.29
N GLU A 82 20.60 51.75 11.95
CA GLU A 82 21.88 51.60 11.26
C GLU A 82 23.00 51.37 12.29
N GLY A 83 23.66 50.21 12.22
CA GLY A 83 24.83 49.90 13.05
C GLY A 83 25.90 49.13 12.27
N GLN A 84 27.02 49.80 11.99
CA GLN A 84 28.25 49.20 11.44
C GLN A 84 28.90 48.27 12.48
N GLY A 85 29.28 47.07 12.08
CA GLY A 85 30.03 46.15 12.95
C GLY A 85 30.49 44.88 12.25
N GLU A 86 31.80 44.83 11.95
CA GLU A 86 32.68 43.66 11.92
C GLU A 86 32.35 42.48 10.98
N LYS A 87 33.21 42.33 9.96
CA LYS A 87 33.35 41.11 9.15
C LYS A 87 33.74 39.94 10.04
N ASN A 88 32.76 39.12 10.38
CA ASN A 88 32.98 37.82 11.00
C ASN A 88 33.26 36.81 9.87
N GLU A 89 34.53 36.74 9.42
CA GLU A 89 35.03 35.65 8.59
C GLU A 89 35.13 34.39 9.47
N GLY A 90 34.06 33.61 9.53
CA GLY A 90 34.06 32.38 10.30
C GLY A 90 32.72 31.70 10.35
N ARG A 91 32.59 30.65 9.52
CA ARG A 91 31.60 29.56 9.59
C ARG A 91 30.38 29.68 8.68
N GLU A 92 30.64 29.74 7.38
CA GLU A 92 29.78 29.07 6.40
C GLU A 92 30.11 27.57 6.44
N GLN A 93 29.57 26.87 7.44
CA GLN A 93 29.42 25.42 7.32
C GLN A 93 28.03 25.24 6.71
N GLU A 94 27.95 25.35 5.39
CA GLU A 94 26.77 24.94 4.63
C GLU A 94 26.41 23.52 5.10
N ASP A 95 25.24 23.36 5.72
CA ASP A 95 24.70 22.07 6.17
C ASP A 95 24.37 21.24 4.93
N ALA A 96 25.42 20.65 4.34
CA ALA A 96 25.30 19.85 3.15
C ALA A 96 24.39 18.66 3.45
N ALA A 97 23.23 18.64 2.78
CA ALA A 97 22.29 17.53 2.79
C ALA A 97 23.01 16.16 2.79
N PRO A 98 22.55 15.20 3.61
CA PRO A 98 23.25 13.95 3.81
C PRO A 98 23.40 13.22 2.47
N LYS A 99 24.64 13.06 2.00
CA LYS A 99 24.94 12.30 0.78
C LYS A 99 24.97 10.81 1.10
N LEU A 100 24.52 9.97 0.17
CA LEU A 100 24.68 8.54 0.28
C LEU A 100 26.17 8.18 0.32
N SER A 101 26.58 7.50 1.40
CA SER A 101 27.90 6.90 1.48
C SER A 101 27.89 5.53 0.79
N LEU A 102 28.96 5.21 0.08
CA LEU A 102 29.17 3.86 -0.47
C LEU A 102 29.22 2.78 0.62
N THR A 103 29.51 3.15 1.87
CA THR A 103 29.51 2.22 3.01
C THR A 103 28.13 1.96 3.61
N MET A 104 27.13 2.79 3.29
CA MET A 104 25.76 2.70 3.83
C MET A 104 24.73 2.88 2.71
N LEU A 105 24.89 2.12 1.63
CA LEU A 105 23.88 2.08 0.58
C LEU A 105 22.63 1.37 1.09
N PRO A 106 21.43 1.87 0.75
CA PRO A 106 20.18 1.24 1.14
C PRO A 106 20.08 -0.14 0.48
N THR A 107 19.84 -1.16 1.29
CA THR A 107 19.64 -2.54 0.84
C THR A 107 18.25 -3.00 1.23
N PHE A 108 17.58 -3.69 0.31
CA PHE A 108 16.26 -4.24 0.54
C PHE A 108 16.28 -5.74 0.29
N ASP A 109 15.70 -6.51 1.21
CA ASP A 109 15.35 -7.90 0.95
C ASP A 109 14.02 -7.98 0.20
N GLY A 110 13.63 -9.19 -0.20
CA GLY A 110 12.36 -9.39 -0.87
C GLY A 110 11.93 -10.84 -0.84
N ARG A 111 10.62 -11.04 -0.72
CA ARG A 111 9.97 -12.36 -0.76
C ARG A 111 8.70 -12.30 -1.59
N ALA A 112 8.27 -13.44 -2.11
CA ALA A 112 6.98 -13.58 -2.77
C ALA A 112 6.09 -14.51 -1.96
N VAL A 113 4.82 -14.11 -1.80
CA VAL A 113 3.78 -14.89 -1.12
C VAL A 113 2.57 -14.99 -2.03
N CYS A 114 1.98 -16.18 -2.13
CA CYS A 114 0.79 -16.43 -2.94
C CYS A 114 -0.46 -16.46 -2.04
N TYR A 115 -1.42 -15.57 -2.33
CA TYR A 115 -2.72 -15.58 -1.69
C TYR A 115 -3.75 -16.26 -2.61
N PRO A 116 -4.41 -17.35 -2.19
CA PRO A 116 -5.29 -18.14 -3.06
C PRO A 116 -6.63 -17.43 -3.33
N SER A 117 -7.05 -16.53 -2.45
CA SER A 117 -8.30 -15.80 -2.56
C SER A 117 -8.12 -14.29 -2.40
N TRP A 118 -9.13 -13.54 -2.86
CA TRP A 118 -9.22 -12.10 -2.63
C TRP A 118 -9.35 -11.75 -1.15
N ALA A 119 -10.03 -12.60 -0.36
CA ALA A 119 -10.17 -12.41 1.08
C ALA A 119 -8.80 -12.47 1.78
N ASN A 120 -7.99 -13.50 1.49
CA ASN A 120 -6.66 -13.61 2.12
C ASN A 120 -5.72 -12.45 1.76
N LEU A 121 -5.81 -11.94 0.53
CA LEU A 121 -5.05 -10.75 0.13
C LEU A 121 -5.50 -9.51 0.92
N ARG A 122 -6.80 -9.32 1.11
CA ARG A 122 -7.34 -8.22 1.91
C ARG A 122 -6.93 -8.36 3.37
N ASP A 123 -7.00 -9.56 3.94
CA ASP A 123 -6.57 -9.83 5.31
C ASP A 123 -5.09 -9.50 5.50
N TYR A 124 -4.24 -9.87 4.54
CA TYR A 124 -2.82 -9.52 4.57
C TYR A 124 -2.58 -7.99 4.57
N LEU A 125 -3.24 -7.26 3.67
CA LEU A 125 -3.06 -5.80 3.58
C LEU A 125 -3.65 -5.08 4.81
N SER A 126 -4.79 -5.57 5.32
CA SER A 126 -5.36 -5.12 6.59
C SER A 126 -4.40 -5.36 7.74
N TRP A 127 -3.80 -6.55 7.83
CA TRP A 127 -2.81 -6.89 8.85
C TRP A 127 -1.60 -5.95 8.79
N ARG A 128 -1.07 -5.65 7.60
CA ARG A 128 0.02 -4.67 7.45
C ARG A 128 -0.39 -3.27 7.92
N GLN A 129 -1.62 -2.83 7.65
CA GLN A 129 -2.09 -1.52 8.11
C GLN A 129 -2.37 -1.45 9.61
N VAL A 130 -2.87 -2.53 10.20
CA VAL A 130 -3.02 -2.65 11.66
C VAL A 130 -1.65 -2.58 12.35
N ASP A 131 -0.66 -3.30 11.82
CA ASP A 131 0.72 -3.27 12.33
C ASP A 131 1.33 -1.87 12.25
N CYS A 132 1.11 -1.16 11.12
CA CYS A 132 1.50 0.24 10.98
C CYS A 132 0.90 1.13 12.08
N HIS A 133 -0.39 0.97 12.37
CA HIS A 133 -1.07 1.75 13.41
C HIS A 133 -0.51 1.46 14.81
N ILE A 134 -0.29 0.18 15.14
CA ILE A 134 0.24 -0.26 16.43
C ILE A 134 1.65 0.28 16.64
N ASN A 135 2.52 0.08 15.66
CA ASN A 135 3.92 0.51 15.73
C ASN A 135 4.03 2.03 15.76
N ASN A 136 3.23 2.75 14.97
CA ASN A 136 3.24 4.21 15.01
C ASN A 136 2.77 4.76 16.36
N LEU A 137 1.67 4.26 16.92
CA LEU A 137 1.20 4.70 18.23
C LEU A 137 2.25 4.43 19.32
N TYR A 138 2.84 3.24 19.32
CA TYR A 138 3.92 2.91 20.24
C TYR A 138 5.11 3.86 20.09
N ASN A 139 5.60 4.06 18.86
CA ASN A 139 6.77 4.89 18.58
C ASN A 139 6.54 6.37 18.89
N THR A 140 5.35 6.90 18.58
CA THR A 140 4.98 8.28 18.94
C THR A 140 5.02 8.45 20.46
N THR A 141 4.45 7.52 21.22
CA THR A 141 4.50 7.58 22.69
C THR A 141 5.92 7.38 23.23
N PHE A 142 6.66 6.41 22.71
CA PHE A 142 8.04 6.11 23.12
C PHE A 142 8.95 7.33 22.92
N TRP A 143 8.95 7.92 21.72
CA TRP A 143 9.79 9.08 21.44
C TRP A 143 9.34 10.34 22.16
N ALA A 144 8.04 10.51 22.44
CA ALA A 144 7.58 11.59 23.32
C ALA A 144 8.12 11.42 24.75
N LEU A 145 8.10 10.21 25.30
CA LEU A 145 8.69 9.91 26.62
C LEU A 145 10.19 10.16 26.66
N VAL A 146 10.92 9.79 25.61
CA VAL A 146 12.38 9.98 25.53
C VAL A 146 12.75 11.45 25.30
N GLN A 147 12.25 12.05 24.22
CA GLN A 147 12.71 13.37 23.76
C GLN A 147 12.08 14.52 24.55
N ARG A 148 10.81 14.39 24.96
CA ARG A 148 10.10 15.44 25.72
C ARG A 148 10.01 15.13 27.21
N GLY A 149 9.89 13.85 27.57
CA GLY A 149 9.80 13.38 28.95
C GLY A 149 11.15 13.14 29.63
N GLY A 150 12.26 13.16 28.88
CA GLY A 150 13.61 12.95 29.42
C GLY A 150 13.89 11.52 29.92
N MET A 151 13.06 10.55 29.55
CA MET A 151 13.30 9.15 29.90
C MET A 151 14.45 8.56 29.08
N THR A 152 15.19 7.63 29.67
CA THR A 152 16.11 6.79 28.90
C THR A 152 15.33 5.81 28.02
N HIS A 153 15.95 5.29 26.96
CA HIS A 153 15.30 4.32 26.06
C HIS A 153 14.76 3.10 26.83
N THR A 154 15.58 2.51 27.72
CA THR A 154 15.18 1.36 28.54
C THR A 154 14.05 1.69 29.50
N ALA A 155 14.06 2.89 30.11
CA ALA A 155 12.99 3.31 31.01
C ALA A 155 11.66 3.52 30.27
N ALA A 156 11.70 4.12 29.08
CA ALA A 156 10.52 4.31 28.25
C ALA A 156 9.93 2.97 27.78
N GLU A 157 10.78 2.01 27.39
CA GLU A 157 10.35 0.67 26.98
C GLU A 157 9.66 -0.08 28.13
N GLU A 158 10.29 -0.13 29.31
CA GLU A 158 9.71 -0.80 30.48
C GLU A 158 8.42 -0.09 30.95
N PHE A 159 8.36 1.24 30.85
CA PHE A 159 7.14 2.00 31.17
C PHE A 159 5.97 1.69 30.23
N LEU A 160 6.26 1.47 28.95
CA LEU A 160 5.23 1.14 27.95
C LEU A 160 4.83 -0.34 27.96
N LYS A 161 5.56 -1.19 28.68
CA LYS A 161 5.30 -2.63 28.74
C LYS A 161 3.95 -2.90 29.41
N GLY A 162 3.15 -3.76 28.78
CA GLY A 162 1.80 -4.10 29.26
C GLY A 162 0.73 -3.03 29.02
N THR A 163 1.10 -1.84 28.53
CA THR A 163 0.12 -0.79 28.21
C THR A 163 -0.70 -1.15 26.98
N VAL A 164 -1.98 -0.78 26.97
CA VAL A 164 -2.87 -0.91 25.81
C VAL A 164 -2.89 0.37 24.98
N ALA A 165 -3.71 0.42 23.93
CA ALA A 165 -3.80 1.59 23.05
C ALA A 165 -4.38 2.82 23.76
N SER A 166 -5.38 2.65 24.64
CA SER A 166 -5.97 3.76 25.41
C SER A 166 -4.94 4.44 26.31
N ASP A 167 -4.13 3.66 27.01
CA ASP A 167 -3.10 4.17 27.92
C ASP A 167 -2.09 5.03 27.16
N LYS A 168 -1.64 4.57 25.98
CA LYS A 168 -0.71 5.32 25.11
C LYS A 168 -1.30 6.65 24.64
N ASN A 169 -2.58 6.66 24.27
CA ASN A 169 -3.30 7.88 23.91
C ASN A 169 -3.40 8.83 25.11
N GLU A 170 -3.71 8.31 26.30
CA GLU A 170 -3.78 9.10 27.53
C GLU A 170 -2.41 9.68 27.91
N ILE A 171 -1.33 8.90 27.79
CA ILE A 171 0.05 9.37 28.01
C ILE A 171 0.39 10.52 27.07
N LEU A 172 0.11 10.36 25.76
CA LEU A 172 0.35 11.39 24.75
C LEU A 172 -0.41 12.68 25.06
N TRP A 173 -1.69 12.56 25.40
CA TRP A 173 -2.54 13.70 25.68
C TRP A 173 -2.17 14.40 27.00
N SER A 174 -2.16 13.65 28.11
CA SER A 174 -2.01 14.22 29.46
C SER A 174 -0.61 14.79 29.72
N ARG A 175 0.45 14.13 29.23
CA ARG A 175 1.83 14.52 29.52
C ARG A 175 2.43 15.45 28.47
N PHE A 176 1.99 15.31 27.22
CA PHE A 176 2.64 15.98 26.09
C PHE A 176 1.70 16.85 25.25
N GLY A 177 0.40 16.88 25.57
CA GLY A 177 -0.60 17.63 24.80
C GLY A 177 -0.76 17.13 23.36
N ILE A 178 -0.34 15.90 23.07
CA ILE A 178 -0.38 15.32 21.72
C ILE A 178 -1.70 14.57 21.56
N ASN A 179 -2.55 15.05 20.65
CA ASN A 179 -3.69 14.28 20.17
C ASN A 179 -3.23 13.40 19.00
N TYR A 180 -3.10 12.09 19.25
CA TYR A 180 -2.64 11.14 18.22
C TYR A 180 -3.49 11.18 16.95
N ASN A 181 -4.79 11.47 17.03
CA ASN A 181 -5.64 11.55 15.84
C ASN A 181 -5.28 12.70 14.88
N ASN A 182 -4.54 13.70 15.37
CA ASN A 182 -4.04 14.81 14.57
C ASN A 182 -2.67 14.53 13.94
N GLU A 183 -2.02 13.41 14.27
CA GLU A 183 -0.79 13.01 13.59
C GLU A 183 -1.05 12.79 12.09
N PRO A 184 -0.07 13.10 11.22
CA PRO A 184 -0.19 12.92 9.78
C PRO A 184 -0.75 11.54 9.40
N GLU A 185 -1.69 11.52 8.46
CA GLU A 185 -2.31 10.27 8.02
C GLU A 185 -1.28 9.28 7.46
N MET A 186 -0.21 9.77 6.85
CA MET A 186 0.90 8.95 6.37
C MET A 186 1.54 8.12 7.48
N PHE A 187 1.67 8.67 8.69
CA PHE A 187 2.24 7.98 9.84
C PHE A 187 1.25 6.98 10.43
N ARG A 188 -0.03 7.36 10.53
CA ARG A 188 -1.06 6.51 11.15
C ARG A 188 -1.59 5.39 10.27
N LYS A 189 -1.60 5.58 8.96
CA LYS A 189 -2.24 4.68 7.98
C LYS A 189 -1.25 4.07 7.00
N GLY A 190 -0.02 4.59 6.91
CA GLY A 190 0.93 4.23 5.87
C GLY A 190 0.57 4.84 4.51
N SER A 191 1.08 4.24 3.45
CA SER A 191 0.96 4.75 2.08
C SER A 191 0.48 3.67 1.14
N VAL A 192 -0.65 3.90 0.46
CA VAL A 192 -1.15 3.03 -0.61
C VAL A 192 -0.88 3.67 -1.97
N VAL A 193 -0.26 2.92 -2.88
CA VAL A 193 0.11 3.35 -4.22
C VAL A 193 -0.62 2.50 -5.24
N PHE A 194 -1.38 3.11 -6.14
CA PHE A 194 -2.17 2.38 -7.14
C PHE A 194 -2.42 3.23 -8.39
N ARG A 195 -2.91 2.57 -9.45
CA ARG A 195 -3.34 3.26 -10.68
C ARG A 195 -4.78 3.73 -10.55
N GLU A 196 -4.99 5.02 -10.74
CA GLU A 196 -6.32 5.65 -10.69
C GLU A 196 -6.99 5.61 -12.06
N TYR A 197 -8.27 5.24 -12.06
CA TYR A 197 -9.14 5.25 -13.23
C TYR A 197 -10.43 5.98 -12.87
N MET A 198 -11.04 6.64 -13.85
CA MET A 198 -12.41 7.13 -13.72
C MET A 198 -13.36 5.95 -13.54
N LEU A 199 -14.27 6.08 -12.57
CA LEU A 199 -15.42 5.20 -12.44
C LEU A 199 -16.35 5.45 -13.64
N GLU A 200 -16.67 4.41 -14.41
CA GLU A 200 -17.77 4.49 -15.37
C GLU A 200 -19.09 4.54 -14.58
N GLY A 201 -19.69 5.73 -14.49
CA GLY A 201 -21.00 5.94 -13.87
C GLY A 201 -20.91 6.38 -12.40
N GLY A 202 -21.11 7.67 -12.17
CA GLY A 202 -21.40 8.17 -10.83
C GLY A 202 -22.65 7.51 -10.27
N TRP A 203 -22.66 7.26 -8.96
CA TRP A 203 -23.85 6.87 -8.21
C TRP A 203 -24.81 8.06 -8.15
N GLY A 204 -25.47 8.35 -9.27
CA GLY A 204 -26.66 9.18 -9.29
C GLY A 204 -27.78 8.40 -8.62
N LYS A 205 -28.46 9.03 -7.65
CA LYS A 205 -29.67 8.55 -6.99
C LYS A 205 -30.59 7.78 -7.96
N GLY A 206 -30.57 6.45 -7.87
CA GLY A 206 -31.51 5.57 -8.56
C GLY A 206 -32.85 5.57 -7.81
N LYS A 207 -33.87 6.15 -8.43
CA LYS A 207 -35.27 5.93 -8.06
C LYS A 207 -35.60 4.44 -8.10
N GLY A 208 -36.45 4.00 -7.18
CA GLY A 208 -36.81 2.61 -6.92
C GLY A 208 -37.19 1.81 -8.16
N GLY A 209 -36.65 0.59 -8.23
CA GLY A 209 -37.03 -0.47 -9.13
C GLY A 209 -36.72 -1.80 -8.45
N GLN A 210 -37.77 -2.48 -8.05
CA GLN A 210 -37.86 -3.68 -7.22
C GLN A 210 -36.95 -4.82 -7.73
N GLN A 211 -36.04 -5.32 -6.89
CA GLN A 211 -35.25 -6.51 -7.18
C GLN A 211 -35.85 -7.71 -6.43
N LYS A 212 -36.35 -8.67 -7.21
CA LYS A 212 -36.98 -9.91 -6.74
C LYS A 212 -35.88 -10.85 -6.23
N GLN A 213 -36.04 -11.28 -4.99
CA GLN A 213 -35.16 -12.19 -4.27
C GLN A 213 -35.64 -13.62 -4.55
N GLU A 214 -34.83 -14.42 -5.24
CA GLU A 214 -35.06 -15.87 -5.36
C GLU A 214 -34.03 -16.58 -4.47
N SER A 215 -34.53 -17.09 -3.36
CA SER A 215 -33.91 -18.03 -2.45
C SER A 215 -34.41 -19.43 -2.80
N GLU A 216 -33.53 -20.40 -2.99
CA GLU A 216 -33.91 -21.81 -3.03
C GLU A 216 -33.01 -22.61 -2.08
N ASP A 217 -33.52 -22.78 -0.85
CA ASP A 217 -33.30 -23.98 -0.05
C ASP A 217 -34.62 -24.76 -0.09
N ALA A 218 -34.64 -25.96 -0.67
CA ALA A 218 -35.65 -26.97 -0.37
C ALA A 218 -35.16 -28.37 -0.76
N VAL A 219 -34.89 -29.16 0.28
CA VAL A 219 -34.68 -30.61 0.28
C VAL A 219 -35.98 -31.34 -0.11
N GLY A 220 -35.88 -32.42 -0.88
CA GLY A 220 -37.01 -33.31 -1.17
C GLY A 220 -36.60 -34.67 -1.73
N ASN A 221 -36.57 -35.67 -0.84
CA ASN A 221 -36.54 -37.14 -1.00
C ASN A 221 -36.80 -37.77 -2.39
N ARG A 222 -36.02 -38.82 -2.69
CA ARG A 222 -36.45 -40.16 -3.18
C ARG A 222 -35.25 -41.12 -3.09
N GLU A 223 -35.29 -42.07 -2.16
CA GLU A 223 -35.64 -43.50 -2.33
C GLU A 223 -34.41 -44.37 -2.57
N ILE A 224 -34.25 -45.34 -1.66
CA ILE A 224 -33.19 -46.35 -1.60
C ILE A 224 -33.71 -47.58 -2.33
N GLU A 225 -33.00 -48.05 -3.34
CA GLU A 225 -33.08 -49.44 -3.78
C GLU A 225 -31.68 -50.04 -3.83
N GLU A 226 -31.46 -51.02 -2.96
CA GLU A 226 -30.38 -51.99 -2.99
C GLU A 226 -30.60 -52.94 -4.17
N GLN A 227 -29.61 -53.13 -5.03
CA GLN A 227 -29.45 -54.40 -5.75
C GLN A 227 -28.00 -54.89 -5.72
N GLN A 228 -27.93 -56.19 -5.51
CA GLN A 228 -26.80 -57.04 -5.15
C GLN A 228 -25.83 -57.24 -6.33
N GLY A 229 -24.59 -57.58 -5.98
CA GLY A 229 -23.47 -57.66 -6.91
C GLY A 229 -23.41 -58.91 -7.78
N GLN A 230 -22.43 -58.89 -8.69
CA GLN A 230 -21.80 -60.09 -9.25
C GLN A 230 -20.40 -59.73 -9.77
N ASP A 231 -19.42 -60.52 -9.35
CA ASP A 231 -18.02 -60.50 -9.78
C ASP A 231 -17.89 -60.85 -11.27
N ASP A 232 -16.90 -60.27 -11.95
CA ASP A 232 -15.94 -61.04 -12.78
C ASP A 232 -14.69 -60.18 -13.13
N HIS A 233 -13.55 -60.87 -13.10
CA HIS A 233 -12.17 -60.45 -13.36
C HIS A 233 -11.93 -59.88 -14.78
N GLU A 234 -10.99 -58.93 -14.93
CA GLU A 234 -9.70 -59.08 -15.64
C GLU A 234 -8.93 -57.75 -15.71
N ASP A 235 -7.60 -57.86 -15.63
CA ASP A 235 -6.59 -56.80 -15.51
C ASP A 235 -6.51 -55.87 -16.73
N GLU A 236 -6.28 -54.57 -16.51
CA GLU A 236 -5.45 -53.73 -17.39
C GLU A 236 -5.03 -52.45 -16.66
N ASP A 237 -3.71 -52.27 -16.53
CA ASP A 237 -3.03 -51.09 -15.98
C ASP A 237 -3.28 -49.86 -16.85
N GLU A 238 -3.77 -48.74 -16.27
CA GLU A 238 -3.56 -47.41 -16.86
C GLU A 238 -3.60 -46.32 -15.77
N ASP A 239 -2.47 -45.63 -15.66
CA ASP A 239 -2.21 -44.49 -14.78
C ASP A 239 -3.06 -43.25 -15.13
N GLU A 240 -3.11 -42.34 -14.15
CA GLU A 240 -3.32 -40.88 -14.26
C GLU A 240 -4.67 -40.30 -13.77
N ASP A 241 -4.59 -39.82 -12.53
CA ASP A 241 -5.34 -38.70 -11.95
C ASP A 241 -5.44 -37.50 -12.92
N GLU A 242 -6.65 -37.08 -13.29
CA GLU A 242 -6.90 -35.67 -13.66
C GLU A 242 -8.27 -35.20 -13.19
N ALA A 243 -8.29 -34.45 -12.08
CA ALA A 243 -9.41 -33.59 -11.73
C ALA A 243 -9.53 -32.44 -12.76
N PRO A 244 -10.74 -32.08 -13.22
CA PRO A 244 -10.90 -31.20 -14.36
C PRO A 244 -10.42 -29.77 -14.07
N ALA A 245 -9.47 -29.31 -14.87
CA ALA A 245 -8.96 -27.95 -14.84
C ALA A 245 -10.07 -26.93 -15.16
N ILE A 246 -10.25 -25.95 -14.28
CA ILE A 246 -11.15 -24.80 -14.49
C ILE A 246 -10.68 -24.03 -15.73
N THR A 247 -11.40 -24.19 -16.84
CA THR A 247 -11.14 -23.47 -18.10
C THR A 247 -11.40 -21.98 -17.90
N ARG A 248 -10.31 -21.19 -17.82
CA ARG A 248 -10.41 -19.73 -17.79
C ARG A 248 -10.69 -19.21 -19.20
N PRO A 249 -11.59 -18.23 -19.39
CA PRO A 249 -11.81 -17.64 -20.69
C PRO A 249 -10.51 -17.00 -21.20
N VAL A 250 -10.04 -17.46 -22.36
CA VAL A 250 -8.82 -16.98 -23.00
C VAL A 250 -9.09 -15.57 -23.55
N VAL A 251 -8.64 -14.56 -22.83
CA VAL A 251 -8.69 -13.16 -23.29
C VAL A 251 -7.77 -13.02 -24.51
N SER A 252 -8.24 -12.37 -25.57
CA SER A 252 -7.45 -12.27 -26.81
C SER A 252 -6.15 -11.48 -26.59
N LYS A 253 -5.10 -11.82 -27.34
CA LYS A 253 -3.80 -11.12 -27.27
C LYS A 253 -3.96 -9.60 -27.45
N THR A 254 -4.82 -9.19 -28.38
CA THR A 254 -5.16 -7.78 -28.63
C THR A 254 -5.81 -7.12 -27.41
N GLN A 255 -6.70 -7.82 -26.69
CA GLN A 255 -7.32 -7.29 -25.47
C GLN A 255 -6.30 -7.16 -24.34
N VAL A 256 -5.40 -8.14 -24.19
CA VAL A 256 -4.29 -8.08 -23.20
C VAL A 256 -3.39 -6.88 -23.46
N ASP A 257 -3.00 -6.67 -24.72
CA ASP A 257 -2.15 -5.53 -25.11
C ASP A 257 -2.86 -4.18 -24.89
N LYS A 258 -4.17 -4.11 -25.20
CA LYS A 258 -4.99 -2.92 -24.93
C LYS A 258 -5.04 -2.61 -23.43
N MET A 259 -5.29 -3.62 -22.59
CA MET A 259 -5.30 -3.45 -21.13
C MET A 259 -3.91 -3.03 -20.61
N ARG A 260 -2.84 -3.62 -21.13
CA ARG A 260 -1.47 -3.25 -20.77
C ARG A 260 -1.15 -1.81 -21.14
N LYS A 261 -1.57 -1.35 -22.32
CA LYS A 261 -1.42 0.05 -22.75
C LYS A 261 -2.23 1.00 -21.88
N ALA A 262 -3.47 0.63 -21.52
CA ALA A 262 -4.31 1.42 -20.61
C ALA A 262 -3.66 1.56 -19.23
N ARG A 263 -3.15 0.46 -18.66
CA ARG A 263 -2.43 0.50 -17.37
C ARG A 263 -1.20 1.40 -17.43
N ARG A 264 -0.40 1.32 -18.50
CA ARG A 264 0.79 2.18 -18.69
C ARG A 264 0.46 3.68 -18.72
N LYS A 265 -0.71 4.05 -19.27
CA LYS A 265 -1.18 5.44 -19.35
C LYS A 265 -1.84 5.94 -18.07
N ALA A 266 -2.31 5.04 -17.21
CA ALA A 266 -3.03 5.42 -16.01
C ALA A 266 -2.11 6.11 -15.00
N LYS A 267 -2.60 7.20 -14.40
CA LYS A 267 -1.92 7.95 -13.34
C LYS A 267 -1.70 7.05 -12.13
N VAL A 268 -0.46 7.01 -11.64
CA VAL A 268 -0.13 6.37 -10.37
C VAL A 268 -0.26 7.41 -9.28
N VAL A 269 -1.06 7.11 -8.26
CA VAL A 269 -1.30 8.00 -7.12
C VAL A 269 -0.88 7.33 -5.82
N THR A 270 -0.42 8.14 -4.88
CA THR A 270 -0.15 7.74 -3.49
C THR A 270 -1.22 8.36 -2.60
N LYS A 271 -1.88 7.56 -1.75
CA LYS A 271 -2.89 8.03 -0.78
C LYS A 271 -2.58 7.48 0.61
N HIS A 272 -3.08 8.15 1.64
CA HIS A 272 -2.92 7.78 3.05
C HIS A 272 -4.29 7.49 3.67
N VAL A 273 -4.91 6.40 3.25
CA VAL A 273 -6.32 6.09 3.57
C VAL A 273 -6.45 4.72 4.24
N ASP A 274 -7.58 4.50 4.91
CA ASP A 274 -7.93 3.19 5.45
C ASP A 274 -8.19 2.22 4.30
N ILE A 275 -7.47 1.10 4.29
CA ILE A 275 -7.63 0.00 3.32
C ILE A 275 -8.20 -1.26 3.99
N ILE A 276 -8.51 -1.19 5.29
CA ILE A 276 -9.15 -2.28 6.03
C ILE A 276 -10.63 -2.37 5.62
N ARG A 277 -11.35 -1.25 5.66
CA ARG A 277 -12.79 -1.18 5.35
C ARG A 277 -13.07 -1.31 3.86
N ASP A 278 -14.32 -1.68 3.55
CA ASP A 278 -14.78 -1.92 2.18
C ASP A 278 -14.78 -0.69 1.28
N ASP A 279 -14.89 0.53 1.83
CA ASP A 279 -15.00 1.77 1.05
C ASP A 279 -13.84 1.94 0.06
N PHE A 280 -12.62 1.65 0.49
CA PHE A 280 -11.45 1.73 -0.38
C PHE A 280 -11.57 0.80 -1.60
N TRP A 281 -12.02 -0.43 -1.37
CA TRP A 281 -12.12 -1.49 -2.37
C TRP A 281 -13.30 -1.31 -3.32
N SER A 282 -14.46 -0.95 -2.77
CA SER A 282 -15.69 -0.72 -3.53
C SER A 282 -15.56 0.45 -4.51
N GLN A 283 -14.83 1.49 -4.13
CA GLN A 283 -14.51 2.62 -5.01
C GLN A 283 -13.47 2.26 -6.09
N ARG A 284 -12.83 1.09 -6.02
CA ARG A 284 -11.70 0.69 -6.89
C ARG A 284 -11.85 -0.74 -7.42
N PRO A 285 -12.97 -1.06 -8.11
CA PRO A 285 -13.27 -2.44 -8.55
C PRO A 285 -12.23 -3.03 -9.51
N TRP A 286 -11.44 -2.19 -10.19
CA TRP A 286 -10.35 -2.62 -11.08
C TRP A 286 -9.21 -3.33 -10.34
N LEU A 287 -9.02 -3.09 -9.05
CA LEU A 287 -7.99 -3.78 -8.25
C LEU A 287 -8.27 -5.29 -8.17
N ARG A 288 -9.55 -5.66 -8.05
CA ARG A 288 -10.00 -7.05 -8.02
C ARG A 288 -10.16 -7.64 -9.41
N SER A 289 -10.76 -6.88 -10.33
CA SER A 289 -11.10 -7.41 -11.66
C SER A 289 -9.89 -7.49 -12.60
N GLY A 290 -8.85 -6.68 -12.34
CA GLY A 290 -7.69 -6.49 -13.21
C GLY A 290 -8.01 -5.73 -14.50
N LYS A 291 -9.27 -5.33 -14.71
CA LYS A 291 -9.71 -4.61 -15.90
C LYS A 291 -9.54 -3.10 -15.65
N PRO A 292 -8.66 -2.41 -16.39
CA PRO A 292 -8.48 -0.97 -16.24
C PRO A 292 -9.77 -0.23 -16.64
N GLY A 293 -10.14 0.80 -15.87
CA GLY A 293 -11.20 1.73 -16.23
C GLY A 293 -10.74 2.76 -17.27
N LYS A 294 -11.50 3.83 -17.45
CA LYS A 294 -11.05 4.97 -18.28
C LYS A 294 -9.95 5.73 -17.54
N PRO A 295 -8.80 6.05 -18.15
CA PRO A 295 -7.80 6.91 -17.53
C PRO A 295 -8.42 8.27 -17.15
N VAL A 296 -7.93 8.90 -16.08
CA VAL A 296 -8.31 10.27 -15.72
C VAL A 296 -7.64 11.23 -16.70
N ASP A 297 -8.42 11.99 -17.47
CA ASP A 297 -7.92 13.01 -18.40
C ASP A 297 -7.76 14.35 -17.65
N GLU A 298 -6.51 14.82 -17.48
CA GLU A 298 -6.22 16.05 -16.71
C GLU A 298 -6.81 17.33 -17.34
N GLU A 299 -6.98 17.38 -18.67
CA GLU A 299 -7.60 18.53 -19.37
C GLU A 299 -9.10 18.73 -19.02
N LYS A 300 -9.77 17.74 -18.42
CA LYS A 300 -11.19 17.82 -18.08
C LYS A 300 -11.47 17.98 -16.59
N THR A 301 -10.47 17.88 -15.72
CA THR A 301 -10.67 17.86 -14.26
C THR A 301 -10.32 19.16 -13.55
N GLY A 302 -9.77 20.17 -14.23
CA GLY A 302 -9.69 21.55 -13.73
C GLY A 302 -9.16 21.69 -12.29
N LEU A 303 -8.15 20.90 -11.93
CA LEU A 303 -7.41 20.98 -10.67
C LEU A 303 -5.96 21.29 -10.99
#